data_AF-Q2BY92-F1
#
_entry.id   AF-Q2BY92-F1
#
_cell.length_a   1.000
_cell.length_b   1.000
_cell.length_c   1.000
_cell.angle_alpha   90.00
_cell.angle_beta   90.00
_cell.angle_gamma   90.00
#
_symmetry.space_group_name_H-M   'P 1'
#
loop_
_entity.id
_entity.type
_entity.pdbx_description
1 polymer ?
#
loop_
_entity_poly.entity_id
_entity_poly.type
_entity_poly.pdbx_seq_one_letter_code
_entity_poly.pdbx_strand_id
1 'polypeptide(L)'
;MFTYYVVLAIYFCIIFAIGIFAARKTKGNSDYVLGGRSLSPGVTALGAGASDMSGWLLLGLPGAVFVSGLDQIWLPIGLTIGAWLNWRFVARKLRIYTENVGDAITIPSYFDTRFGSGNRTLRFMTAVVILTFFTLYAAAGFVSGAFLIQTLFDIPYTTAVWIGAIFLMVYTAI
;
A
#
# COMPACT_ATOMS: atom_id res chain seq x y z
N MET A 1 5.74 -20.21 21.38
CA MET A 1 6.52 -18.97 21.53
C MET A 1 7.81 -18.97 20.73
N PHE A 2 8.81 -19.82 21.03
CA PHE A 2 10.11 -19.82 20.32
C PHE A 2 9.97 -19.88 18.78
N THR A 3 9.15 -20.79 18.27
CA THR A 3 8.90 -20.94 16.82
C THR A 3 8.36 -19.66 16.17
N TYR A 4 7.49 -18.90 16.85
CA TYR A 4 6.95 -17.65 16.31
C TYR A 4 8.02 -16.58 16.12
N TYR A 5 8.96 -16.48 17.07
CA TYR A 5 10.08 -15.54 16.98
C TYR A 5 11.03 -15.92 15.83
N VAL A 6 11.32 -17.21 15.66
CA VAL A 6 12.17 -17.69 14.56
C VAL A 6 11.53 -17.41 13.20
N VAL A 7 10.24 -17.72 13.05
CA VAL A 7 9.50 -17.45 11.79
C VAL A 7 9.48 -15.95 11.49
N LEU A 8 9.19 -15.12 12.49
CA LEU A 8 9.16 -13.66 12.33
C LEU A 8 10.54 -13.10 11.96
N ALA A 9 11.60 -13.57 12.61
CA ALA A 9 12.97 -13.16 12.30
C ALA A 9 13.37 -13.54 10.87
N ILE A 10 13.06 -14.77 10.43
CA ILE A 10 13.33 -15.22 9.06
C ILE A 10 12.55 -14.37 8.05
N TYR A 11 11.26 -14.14 8.30
CA TYR A 11 10.41 -13.31 7.45
C TYR A 11 10.99 -11.90 7.28
N PHE A 12 11.39 -11.27 8.37
CA PHE A 12 12.00 -9.96 8.35
C PHE A 12 13.34 -9.93 7.63
N CYS A 13 14.23 -10.90 7.88
CA CYS A 13 15.49 -11.01 7.16
C CYS A 13 15.30 -11.13 5.65
N ILE A 14 14.30 -11.90 5.20
CA ILE A 14 13.97 -12.04 3.78
C ILE A 14 13.50 -10.69 3.21
N ILE A 15 12.58 -10.00 3.89
CA ILE A 15 12.08 -8.70 3.44
C ILE A 15 13.21 -7.67 3.36
N PHE A 16 14.07 -7.59 4.37
CA PHE A 16 15.23 -6.70 4.35
C PHE A 16 16.20 -7.02 3.23
N ALA A 17 16.50 -8.30 2.99
CA ALA A 17 17.38 -8.71 1.89
C ALA A 17 16.80 -8.30 0.53
N ILE A 18 15.49 -8.46 0.33
CA ILE A 18 14.79 -8.02 -0.88
C ILE A 18 14.86 -6.49 -1.02
N GLY A 19 14.61 -5.75 0.07
CA GLY A 19 14.69 -4.28 0.10
C GLY A 19 16.07 -3.77 -0.31
N ILE A 20 17.14 -4.29 0.30
CA ILE A 20 18.52 -3.93 -0.03
C ILE A 20 18.86 -4.27 -1.49
N PHE A 21 18.42 -5.43 -1.97
CA PHE A 21 18.63 -5.81 -3.37
C PHE A 21 17.91 -4.88 -4.35
N ALA A 22 16.67 -4.49 -4.04
CA ALA A 22 15.89 -3.56 -4.84
C ALA A 22 16.47 -2.15 -4.80
N ALA A 23 16.89 -1.66 -3.63
CA ALA A 23 17.52 -0.35 -3.46
C ALA A 23 18.75 -0.17 -4.35
N ARG A 24 19.57 -1.21 -4.51
CA ARG A 24 20.73 -1.21 -5.43
C ARG A 24 20.36 -1.06 -6.91
N LYS A 25 19.11 -1.33 -7.28
CA LYS A 25 18.61 -1.18 -8.66
C LYS A 25 17.96 0.19 -8.91
N THR A 26 17.67 0.96 -7.87
CA THR A 26 17.05 2.28 -7.98
C THR A 26 18.09 3.33 -8.34
N LYS A 27 18.01 3.94 -9.53
CA LYS A 27 18.94 4.99 -9.96
C LYS A 27 18.32 6.38 -10.01
N GLY A 28 16.99 6.49 -9.91
CA GLY A 28 16.28 7.76 -9.88
C GLY A 28 14.81 7.64 -9.49
N ASN A 29 14.09 8.77 -9.52
CA ASN A 29 12.71 8.85 -9.04
C ASN A 29 11.72 7.97 -9.82
N SER A 30 11.93 7.77 -11.13
CA SER A 30 11.07 6.88 -11.93
C SER A 30 11.27 5.41 -11.55
N ASP A 31 12.52 5.02 -11.22
CA ASP A 31 12.80 3.68 -10.71
C ASP A 31 12.17 3.47 -9.34
N TYR A 32 12.27 4.48 -8.46
CA TYR A 32 11.73 4.42 -7.11
C TYR A 32 10.20 4.36 -7.09
N VAL A 33 9.53 5.21 -7.90
CA VAL A 33 8.06 5.35 -7.86
C VAL A 33 7.36 4.36 -8.78
N LEU A 34 7.96 3.99 -9.92
CA LEU A 34 7.31 3.17 -10.97
C LEU A 34 8.07 1.89 -11.32
N GLY A 35 9.17 1.55 -10.63
CA GLY A 35 10.02 0.41 -10.99
C GLY A 35 10.61 0.54 -12.40
N GLY A 36 10.80 1.78 -12.86
CA GLY A 36 11.28 2.08 -14.21
C GLY A 36 10.34 1.58 -15.32
N ARG A 37 9.06 1.31 -14.99
CA ARG A 37 8.04 0.72 -15.89
C ARG A 37 8.45 -0.62 -16.53
N SER A 38 9.46 -1.28 -15.94
CA SER A 38 10.03 -2.53 -16.44
C SER A 38 9.37 -3.77 -15.84
N LEU A 39 8.50 -3.59 -14.84
CA LEU A 39 7.81 -4.67 -14.15
C LEU A 39 6.83 -5.37 -15.09
N SER A 40 6.86 -6.71 -15.06
CA SER A 40 5.92 -7.51 -15.84
C SER A 40 4.48 -7.29 -15.36
N PRO A 41 3.47 -7.51 -16.22
CA PRO A 41 2.07 -7.33 -15.83
C PRO A 41 1.66 -8.13 -14.59
N GLY A 42 2.15 -9.37 -14.47
CA GLY A 42 1.86 -10.23 -13.30
C GLY A 42 2.44 -9.68 -12.00
N VAL A 43 3.70 -9.23 -12.02
CA VAL A 43 4.35 -8.61 -10.84
C VAL A 43 3.66 -7.30 -10.46
N THR A 44 3.27 -6.50 -11.45
CA THR A 44 2.52 -5.25 -11.23
C THR A 44 1.15 -5.51 -10.60
N ALA A 45 0.42 -6.51 -11.10
CA ALA A 45 -0.89 -6.88 -10.55
C ALA A 45 -0.78 -7.42 -9.12
N LEU A 46 0.21 -8.28 -8.84
CA LEU A 46 0.47 -8.78 -7.49
C LEU A 46 0.88 -7.67 -6.52
N GLY A 47 1.73 -6.74 -6.97
CA GLY A 47 2.14 -5.59 -6.15
C GLY A 47 0.96 -4.65 -5.84
N ALA A 48 0.11 -4.39 -6.84
CA ALA A 48 -1.11 -3.60 -6.63
C ALA A 48 -2.08 -4.31 -5.68
N GLY A 49 -2.29 -5.62 -5.83
CA GLY A 49 -3.10 -6.41 -4.91
C GLY A 49 -2.54 -6.39 -3.50
N ALA A 50 -1.24 -6.65 -3.32
CA ALA A 50 -0.58 -6.60 -2.02
C ALA A 50 -0.68 -5.22 -1.35
N SER A 51 -0.66 -4.14 -2.13
CA SER A 51 -0.84 -2.77 -1.62
C SER A 51 -2.28 -2.50 -1.17
N ASP A 52 -3.27 -3.15 -1.79
CA ASP A 52 -4.68 -3.06 -1.40
C ASP A 52 -4.98 -3.91 -0.15
N MET A 53 -4.29 -5.05 0.00
CA MET A 53 -4.45 -5.97 1.13
C MET A 53 -3.80 -5.41 2.41
N SER A 54 -4.60 -4.69 3.20
CA SER A 54 -4.20 -4.15 4.51
C SER A 54 -4.70 -5.00 5.68
N GLY A 55 -4.48 -4.50 6.91
CA GLY A 55 -5.11 -5.04 8.13
C GLY A 55 -6.64 -5.15 8.04
N TRP A 56 -7.28 -4.41 7.12
CA TRP A 56 -8.69 -4.59 6.78
C TRP A 56 -9.03 -6.02 6.36
N LEU A 57 -8.23 -6.68 5.51
CA LEU A 57 -8.57 -8.03 5.06
C LEU A 57 -8.34 -9.07 6.15
N LEU A 58 -7.32 -8.88 6.99
CA LEU A 58 -6.94 -9.85 8.03
C LEU A 58 -7.81 -9.73 9.29
N LEU A 59 -8.20 -8.52 9.67
CA LEU A 59 -8.95 -8.26 10.91
C LEU A 59 -10.34 -7.67 10.64
N GLY A 60 -10.44 -6.72 9.71
CA GLY A 60 -11.67 -5.98 9.44
C GLY A 60 -12.78 -6.83 8.83
N LEU A 61 -12.54 -7.47 7.68
CA LEU A 61 -13.53 -8.26 6.97
C LEU A 61 -13.96 -9.52 7.77
N PRO A 62 -13.05 -10.34 8.34
CA PRO A 62 -13.45 -11.45 9.19
C PRO A 62 -14.20 -11.00 10.44
N GLY A 63 -13.80 -9.89 11.06
CA GLY A 63 -14.50 -9.30 12.19
C GLY A 63 -15.92 -8.85 11.83
N ALA A 64 -16.09 -8.20 10.68
CA ALA A 64 -17.41 -7.79 10.16
C ALA A 64 -18.30 -9.00 9.87
N VAL A 65 -17.77 -10.05 9.24
CA VAL A 65 -18.50 -11.31 9.01
C VAL A 65 -18.86 -11.99 10.33
N PHE A 66 -17.97 -11.99 11.32
CA PHE A 66 -18.22 -12.59 12.62
C PHE A 66 -19.38 -11.92 13.36
N VAL A 67 -19.48 -10.58 13.30
CA VAL A 67 -20.52 -9.81 13.98
C VAL A 67 -21.83 -9.75 13.17
N SER A 68 -21.74 -9.53 11.86
CA SER A 68 -22.90 -9.23 11.00
C SER A 68 -23.34 -10.40 10.11
N GLY A 69 -22.63 -11.54 10.19
CA GLY A 69 -22.94 -12.75 9.44
C GLY A 69 -22.46 -12.72 7.98
N LEU A 70 -22.87 -13.76 7.24
CA LEU A 70 -22.43 -14.02 5.85
C LEU A 70 -22.93 -13.01 4.82
N ASP A 71 -23.85 -12.12 5.18
CA ASP A 71 -24.30 -11.03 4.29
C ASP A 71 -23.13 -10.13 3.86
N GLN A 72 -22.08 -10.04 4.67
CA GLN A 72 -20.85 -9.31 4.34
C GLN A 72 -20.08 -9.90 3.13
N ILE A 73 -20.46 -11.07 2.60
CA ILE A 73 -19.85 -11.65 1.39
C ILE A 73 -20.00 -10.77 0.15
N TRP A 74 -20.99 -9.87 0.13
CA TRP A 74 -21.14 -8.90 -0.95
C TRP A 74 -19.97 -7.92 -1.04
N LEU A 75 -19.24 -7.67 0.06
CA LEU A 75 -18.06 -6.81 0.07
C LEU A 75 -16.94 -7.35 -0.84
N PRO A 76 -16.38 -8.57 -0.64
CA PRO A 76 -15.33 -9.08 -1.51
C PRO A 76 -15.79 -9.25 -2.97
N ILE A 77 -17.06 -9.59 -3.21
CA ILE A 77 -17.62 -9.67 -4.57
C ILE A 77 -17.62 -8.29 -5.22
N GLY A 78 -18.15 -7.28 -4.53
CA GLY A 78 -18.21 -5.91 -5.02
C GLY A 78 -16.81 -5.31 -5.26
N LEU A 79 -15.86 -5.56 -4.35
CA LEU A 79 -14.47 -5.13 -4.49
C LEU A 79 -13.81 -5.81 -5.70
N THR A 80 -14.03 -7.11 -5.90
CA THR A 80 -13.46 -7.84 -7.05
C THR A 80 -13.98 -7.27 -8.38
N ILE A 81 -15.29 -7.08 -8.50
CA ILE A 81 -15.91 -6.51 -9.70
C ILE A 81 -15.45 -5.06 -9.90
N GLY A 82 -15.46 -4.25 -8.83
CA GLY A 82 -15.03 -2.86 -8.87
C GLY A 82 -13.57 -2.69 -9.28
N ALA A 83 -12.67 -3.50 -8.72
CA ALA A 83 -11.27 -3.52 -9.09
C ALA A 83 -11.08 -3.93 -10.57
N TRP A 84 -11.80 -4.96 -11.03
CA TRP A 84 -11.76 -5.37 -12.42
C TRP A 84 -12.23 -4.26 -13.38
N LEU A 85 -13.35 -3.61 -13.07
CA LEU A 85 -13.86 -2.46 -13.84
C LEU A 85 -12.87 -1.30 -13.85
N ASN A 86 -12.30 -0.96 -12.69
CA ASN A 86 -11.31 0.09 -12.56
C ASN A 86 -10.07 -0.17 -13.45
N TRP A 87 -9.53 -1.40 -13.40
CA TRP A 87 -8.41 -1.79 -14.23
C TRP A 87 -8.74 -1.76 -15.73
N ARG A 88 -9.95 -2.22 -16.09
CA ARG A 88 -10.40 -2.30 -17.48
C ARG A 88 -10.64 -0.94 -18.12
N PHE A 89 -11.20 0.01 -17.37
CA PHE A 89 -11.67 1.29 -17.91
C PHE A 89 -10.81 2.49 -17.53
N VAL A 90 -10.21 2.50 -16.34
CA VAL A 90 -9.49 3.66 -15.79
C VAL A 90 -7.98 3.45 -15.92
N ALA A 91 -7.43 2.35 -15.38
CA ALA A 91 -5.99 2.17 -15.25
C ALA A 91 -5.24 2.27 -16.58
N ARG A 92 -5.76 1.62 -17.64
CA ARG A 92 -5.14 1.68 -18.97
C ARG A 92 -5.11 3.10 -19.54
N LYS A 93 -6.22 3.85 -19.42
CA LYS A 93 -6.29 5.22 -19.91
C LYS A 93 -5.35 6.12 -19.13
N LEU A 94 -5.39 6.01 -17.80
CA LEU A 94 -4.56 6.80 -16.91
C LEU A 94 -3.07 6.61 -17.24
N ARG A 95 -2.61 5.37 -17.41
CA ARG A 95 -1.22 5.07 -17.79
C ARG A 95 -0.78 5.77 -19.08
N ILE A 96 -1.61 5.71 -20.13
CA ILE A 96 -1.30 6.34 -21.42
C ILE A 96 -1.25 7.87 -21.26
N TYR A 97 -2.21 8.45 -20.53
CA TYR A 97 -2.24 9.90 -20.34
C TYR A 97 -1.13 10.43 -19.43
N THR A 98 -0.69 9.67 -18.42
CA THR A 98 0.44 10.08 -17.59
C THR A 98 1.74 10.21 -18.40
N GLU A 99 1.96 9.32 -19.36
CA GLU A 99 3.12 9.38 -20.26
C GLU A 99 3.02 10.58 -21.22
N ASN A 100 1.84 10.80 -21.81
CA ASN A 100 1.62 11.88 -22.77
C ASN A 100 1.63 13.29 -22.16
N VAL A 101 1.37 13.42 -20.86
CA VAL A 101 1.20 14.71 -20.19
C VAL A 101 2.36 14.98 -19.22
N GLY A 102 3.56 15.13 -19.78
CA GLY A 102 4.76 15.51 -19.05
C GLY A 102 5.34 14.41 -18.16
N ASP A 103 5.09 13.14 -18.51
CA ASP A 103 5.56 11.97 -17.77
C ASP A 103 5.21 11.99 -16.27
N ALA A 104 3.95 12.31 -15.97
CA ALA A 104 3.49 12.49 -14.60
C ALA A 104 3.57 11.18 -13.80
N ILE A 105 4.43 11.15 -12.78
CA ILE A 105 4.63 9.98 -11.92
C ILE A 105 3.69 9.91 -10.71
N THR A 106 2.92 10.97 -10.43
CA THR A 106 1.93 11.02 -9.32
C THR A 106 0.57 11.51 -9.79
N ILE A 107 -0.50 11.15 -9.05
CA ILE A 107 -1.87 11.64 -9.33
C ILE A 107 -1.98 13.17 -9.20
N PRO A 108 -1.44 13.82 -8.14
CA PRO A 108 -1.46 15.28 -8.06
C PRO A 108 -0.74 15.95 -9.23
N SER A 109 0.42 15.44 -9.65
CA SER A 109 1.12 15.99 -10.81
C SER A 109 0.34 15.78 -12.10
N TYR A 110 -0.31 14.64 -12.27
CA TYR A 110 -1.14 14.34 -13.44
C TYR A 110 -2.32 15.29 -13.55
N PHE A 111 -3.03 15.55 -12.45
CA PHE A 111 -4.13 16.52 -12.45
C PHE A 111 -3.65 17.95 -12.70
N ASP A 112 -2.51 18.32 -12.12
CA ASP A 112 -1.89 19.63 -12.35
C ASP A 112 -1.53 19.83 -13.83
N THR A 113 -0.86 18.88 -14.47
CA THR A 113 -0.46 19.03 -15.87
C THR A 113 -1.62 18.86 -16.85
N ARG A 114 -2.64 18.07 -16.52
CA ARG A 114 -3.80 17.82 -17.42
C ARG A 114 -4.87 18.90 -17.32
N PHE A 115 -5.11 19.45 -16.13
CA PHE A 115 -6.23 20.33 -15.82
C PHE A 115 -5.82 21.64 -15.13
N GLY A 116 -4.59 21.73 -14.61
CA GLY A 116 -4.09 22.95 -13.98
C GLY A 116 -3.91 24.05 -15.01
N SER A 117 -4.75 25.07 -14.93
CA SER A 117 -4.73 26.27 -15.77
C SER A 117 -3.62 27.26 -15.36
N GLY A 118 -2.45 26.74 -14.97
CA GLY A 118 -1.29 27.54 -14.54
C GLY A 118 -1.21 27.84 -13.03
N ASN A 119 -2.26 27.57 -12.24
CA ASN A 119 -2.21 27.62 -10.78
C ASN A 119 -2.02 26.22 -10.17
N ARG A 120 -1.11 26.09 -9.20
CA ARG A 120 -0.82 24.80 -8.54
C ARG A 120 -1.86 24.40 -7.48
N THR A 121 -3.02 25.06 -7.46
CA THR A 121 -4.07 24.87 -6.46
C THR A 121 -4.63 23.46 -6.51
N LEU A 122 -4.87 22.94 -7.72
CA LEU A 122 -5.40 21.58 -7.90
C LEU A 122 -4.42 20.53 -7.39
N ARG A 123 -3.12 20.72 -7.64
CA ARG A 123 -2.07 19.85 -7.09
C ARG A 123 -2.07 19.85 -5.57
N PHE A 124 -2.14 21.03 -4.95
CA PHE A 124 -2.15 21.17 -3.50
C PHE A 124 -3.37 20.48 -2.88
N MET A 125 -4.58 20.76 -3.38
CA MET A 125 -5.81 20.14 -2.90
C MET A 125 -5.78 18.62 -3.03
N THR A 126 -5.36 18.10 -4.20
CA THR A 126 -5.24 16.65 -4.42
C THR A 126 -4.23 16.02 -3.45
N ALA A 127 -3.08 16.68 -3.24
CA ALA A 127 -2.06 16.19 -2.33
C ALA A 127 -2.57 16.16 -0.87
N VAL A 128 -3.29 17.19 -0.43
CA VAL A 128 -3.87 17.25 0.93
C VAL A 128 -4.90 16.14 1.14
N VAL A 129 -5.77 15.90 0.17
CA VAL A 129 -6.76 14.81 0.23
C VAL A 129 -6.04 13.47 0.33
N ILE A 130 -5.09 13.19 -0.57
CA ILE A 130 -4.34 11.93 -0.55
C ILE A 130 -3.60 11.75 0.78
N LEU A 131 -2.87 12.76 1.25
CA LEU A 131 -2.14 12.69 2.51
C LEU A 131 -3.07 12.38 3.69
N THR A 132 -4.20 13.08 3.78
CA THR A 132 -5.17 12.89 4.87
C THR A 132 -5.68 11.45 4.93
N PHE A 133 -6.19 10.92 3.82
CA PHE A 133 -6.73 9.56 3.78
C PHE A 133 -5.64 8.50 3.91
N PHE A 134 -4.45 8.73 3.32
CA PHE A 134 -3.35 7.79 3.41
C PHE A 134 -2.74 7.74 4.81
N THR A 135 -2.72 8.85 5.55
CA THR A 135 -2.32 8.88 6.96
C THR A 135 -3.28 8.05 7.82
N LEU A 136 -4.60 8.21 7.65
CA LEU A 136 -5.59 7.40 8.38
C LEU A 136 -5.46 5.91 8.04
N TYR A 137 -5.27 5.60 6.75
CA TYR A 137 -5.05 4.24 6.27
C TYR A 137 -3.78 3.62 6.88
N ALA A 138 -2.65 4.34 6.85
CA ALA A 138 -1.39 3.87 7.43
C ALA A 138 -1.51 3.68 8.96
N ALA A 139 -2.19 4.59 9.66
CA ALA A 139 -2.47 4.46 11.08
C ALA A 139 -3.27 3.19 11.40
N ALA A 140 -4.32 2.89 10.63
CA ALA A 140 -5.09 1.65 10.76
C ALA A 140 -4.24 0.39 10.52
N GLY A 141 -3.28 0.48 9.59
CA GLY A 141 -2.27 -0.56 9.33
C GLY A 141 -1.38 -0.82 10.55
N PHE A 142 -0.86 0.24 11.19
CA PHE A 142 -0.06 0.10 12.42
C PHE A 142 -0.85 -0.50 13.57
N VAL A 143 -2.10 -0.08 13.78
CA VAL A 143 -2.98 -0.64 14.82
C VAL A 143 -3.20 -2.13 14.61
N SER A 144 -3.49 -2.54 13.37
CA SER A 144 -3.72 -3.94 13.01
C SER A 144 -2.47 -4.80 13.20
N GLY A 145 -1.29 -4.30 12.77
CA GLY A 145 -0.01 -4.97 12.96
C GLY A 145 0.37 -5.11 14.44
N ALA A 146 0.20 -4.05 15.23
CA ALA A 146 0.48 -4.07 16.65
C ALA A 146 -0.45 -5.02 17.42
N PHE A 147 -1.74 -5.04 17.07
CA PHE A 147 -2.71 -5.97 17.64
C PHE A 147 -2.33 -7.43 17.35
N LEU A 148 -1.87 -7.72 16.13
CA LEU A 148 -1.40 -9.06 15.75
C LEU A 148 -0.15 -9.47 16.55
N ILE A 149 0.83 -8.57 16.69
CA ILE A 149 2.05 -8.83 17.48
C ILE A 149 1.69 -9.03 18.96
N GLN A 150 0.84 -8.18 19.53
CA GLN A 150 0.35 -8.32 20.90
C GLN A 150 -0.30 -9.69 21.11
N THR A 151 -1.18 -10.11 20.19
CA THR A 151 -1.94 -11.37 20.31
C THR A 151 -1.04 -12.60 20.17
N LEU A 152 -0.01 -12.55 19.30
CA LEU A 152 0.87 -13.69 19.05
C LEU A 152 2.00 -13.84 20.08
N PHE A 153 2.50 -12.72 20.61
CA PHE A 153 3.70 -12.68 21.44
C PHE A 153 3.44 -12.28 22.89
N ASP A 154 2.20 -11.93 23.24
CA ASP A 154 1.76 -11.49 24.58
C ASP A 154 2.57 -10.29 25.10
N ILE A 155 2.92 -9.38 24.19
CA ILE A 155 3.68 -8.15 24.47
C ILE A 155 2.70 -6.99 24.63
N PRO A 156 2.94 -6.02 25.54
CA PRO A 156 2.08 -4.85 25.67
C PRO A 156 1.87 -4.11 24.35
N TYR A 157 0.62 -3.73 24.07
CA TYR A 157 0.21 -3.06 22.82
C TYR A 157 1.12 -1.87 22.45
N THR A 158 1.44 -1.01 23.42
CA THR A 158 2.32 0.15 23.21
C THR A 158 3.70 -0.25 22.69
N THR A 159 4.26 -1.34 23.22
CA THR A 159 5.55 -1.87 22.77
C THR A 159 5.44 -2.49 21.38
N ALA A 160 4.35 -3.22 21.11
CA ALA A 160 4.08 -3.81 19.80
C ALA A 160 3.96 -2.74 18.69
N VAL A 161 3.30 -1.61 18.97
CA VAL A 161 3.22 -0.46 18.05
C VAL A 161 4.61 0.09 17.74
N TRP A 162 5.44 0.32 18.76
CA TRP A 162 6.79 0.87 18.56
C TRP A 162 7.69 -0.07 17.76
N ILE A 163 7.64 -1.38 18.04
CA ILE A 163 8.41 -2.38 17.27
C ILE A 163 7.99 -2.34 15.80
N GLY A 164 6.69 -2.38 15.51
CA GLY A 164 6.17 -2.31 14.15
C GLY A 164 6.54 -1.02 13.43
N ALA A 165 6.46 0.12 14.12
CA ALA A 165 6.84 1.43 13.58
C ALA A 165 8.33 1.51 13.22
N ILE A 166 9.22 1.08 14.13
CA ILE A 166 10.67 1.07 13.87
C ILE A 166 10.98 0.17 12.69
N PHE A 167 10.41 -1.03 12.65
CA PHE A 167 10.62 -1.96 11.54
C PHE A 167 10.23 -1.36 10.20
N LEU A 168 9.05 -0.75 10.12
CA LEU A 168 8.55 -0.15 8.90
C LEU A 168 9.41 1.05 8.47
N MET A 169 9.79 1.92 9.41
CA MET A 169 10.66 3.06 9.11
C MET A 169 12.02 2.62 8.56
N VAL A 170 12.65 1.62 9.19
CA VAL A 170 13.97 1.12 8.73
C VAL A 170 13.83 0.46 7.37
N TYR A 171 12.80 -0.35 7.14
CA TYR A 171 12.59 -0.98 5.84
C TYR A 171 12.30 0.03 4.72
N THR A 172 11.47 1.04 4.97
CA THR A 172 11.15 2.09 3.98
C THR A 172 12.32 3.04 3.72
N ALA A 173 13.24 3.20 4.68
CA ALA A 173 14.41 4.05 4.54
C ALA A 173 15.55 3.41 3.72
N ILE A 174 15.51 2.10 3.49
CA ILE A 174 16.45 1.36 2.64
C ILE A 174 16.06 1.52 1.18
#